data_AF-A0A496LPZ7-F1
#
_entry.id   AF-A0A496LPZ7-F1
#
_cell.length_a   1.000
_cell.length_b   1.000
_cell.length_c   1.000
_cell.angle_alpha   90.00
_cell.angle_beta   90.00
_cell.angle_gamma   90.00
#
_symmetry.space_group_name_H-M   'P 1'
#
loop_
_entity.id
_entity.type
_entity.pdbx_description
1 polymer ?
#
loop_
_entity_poly.entity_id
_entity_poly.type
_entity_poly.pdbx_seq_one_letter_code
_entity_poly.pdbx_strand_id
1 'polypeptide(L)'
;MRNGKITYRLIIFVLALILGIIFSAPSFTDKLGGSKISLGLDLQGGLHMLLGVETEEAVHSKIKSIAASVNYFAKKEDVLIDSFKIREDKVDFELLDADEAAKIDGMLKDIKGLNVQKDGLKYSIGLTDAEKAETIEYAINQAVETIRNRLDQFGLAEPTVARQGKDNILVELPGIKTAADEQRARDLIAKAAHLQLMAVDEKRQSQANSMSEAEAESYGDIIYPDVKNEQIKYVVKNIPVLDGAMLTDARVAFDQRTNSPIISFTLNAEGARIFGDFTGANVGKRLAIVLDGKVYSAPSINERIGGGSGQISGGFSVEEAHDVAIALRSGALLAPVKMLEKRSVGPSLGADSIRQSMIALASASVLVVLFMIAYYGFSGILANIALVANILILVAVMAMFGAALTLPGMAGIVLTIGMAVDANVII
;
A
#
# COMPACT_ATOMS: atom_id res chain seq x y z
N MET A 1 13.12 48.78 44.64
CA MET A 1 12.94 47.32 44.45
C MET A 1 11.45 47.03 44.37
N ARG A 2 10.93 46.73 43.19
CA ARG A 2 9.51 46.46 42.96
C ARG A 2 9.31 44.96 43.17
N ASN A 3 8.68 44.57 44.29
CA ASN A 3 8.46 43.18 44.68
C ASN A 3 7.86 42.38 43.51
N GLY A 4 8.62 41.41 42.98
CA GLY A 4 8.20 40.53 41.90
C GLY A 4 7.13 39.56 42.39
N LYS A 5 5.85 39.96 42.31
CA LYS A 5 4.75 39.02 42.44
C LYS A 5 4.79 38.07 41.25
N ILE A 6 4.91 36.77 41.52
CA ILE A 6 4.77 35.72 40.50
C ILE A 6 3.41 35.93 39.84
N THR A 7 3.44 36.41 38.61
CA THR A 7 2.23 36.65 37.83
C THR A 7 1.88 35.35 37.12
N TYR A 8 0.59 35.03 36.97
CA TYR A 8 0.13 33.85 36.21
C TYR A 8 0.78 33.76 34.81
N ARG A 9 1.09 34.91 34.19
CA ARG A 9 1.83 35.02 32.92
C ARG A 9 3.24 34.40 32.99
N LEU A 10 3.97 34.61 34.08
CA LEU A 10 5.30 34.04 34.29
C LEU A 10 5.20 32.52 34.45
N ILE A 11 4.18 32.03 35.16
CA ILE A 11 3.94 30.58 35.33
C ILE A 11 3.65 29.93 33.99
N ILE A 12 2.77 30.54 33.17
CA ILE A 12 2.45 30.05 31.81
C ILE A 12 3.71 30.03 30.94
N PHE A 13 4.52 31.08 30.97
CA PHE A 13 5.76 31.14 30.20
C PHE A 13 6.76 30.04 30.61
N VAL A 14 6.98 29.85 31.92
CA VAL A 14 7.88 28.80 32.43
C VAL A 14 7.36 27.41 32.07
N LEU A 15 6.05 27.19 32.16
CA LEU A 15 5.44 25.91 31.77
C LEU A 15 5.59 25.65 30.27
N ALA A 16 5.34 26.67 29.43
CA ALA A 16 5.55 26.57 27.99
C ALA A 16 7.02 26.30 27.63
N LEU A 17 7.95 26.92 28.35
CA LEU A 17 9.39 26.68 28.17
C LEU A 17 9.76 25.24 28.55
N ILE A 18 9.27 24.73 29.68
CA ILE A 18 9.51 23.35 30.13
C ILE A 18 8.96 22.36 29.10
N LEU A 19 7.72 22.57 28.63
CA LEU A 19 7.13 21.73 27.59
C LEU A 19 7.94 21.82 26.29
N GLY A 20 8.34 23.02 25.87
CA GLY A 20 9.19 23.24 24.71
C GLY A 20 10.50 22.46 24.80
N ILE A 21 11.19 22.50 25.96
CA ILE A 21 12.43 21.74 26.18
C ILE A 21 12.18 20.23 26.13
N ILE A 22 11.16 19.73 26.84
CA ILE A 22 10.87 18.29 26.92
C ILE A 22 10.55 17.72 25.53
N PHE A 23 9.69 18.38 24.76
CA PHE A 23 9.25 17.90 23.45
C PHE A 23 10.26 18.16 22.33
N SER A 24 11.16 19.15 22.47
CA SER A 24 12.21 19.40 21.47
C SER A 24 13.51 18.63 21.73
N ALA A 25 13.79 18.21 22.97
CA ALA A 25 15.03 17.51 23.34
C ALA A 25 15.32 16.24 22.49
N PRO A 26 14.33 15.38 22.14
CA PRO A 26 14.57 14.24 21.26
C PRO A 26 15.07 14.63 19.86
N SER A 27 14.68 15.81 19.36
CA SER A 27 15.12 16.32 18.05
C SER A 27 16.57 16.78 18.03
N PHE A 28 17.14 17.14 19.18
CA PHE A 28 18.55 17.57 19.30
C PHE A 28 19.49 16.47 19.79
N THR A 29 18.96 15.40 20.40
CA THR A 29 19.77 14.33 20.99
C THR A 29 19.21 12.95 20.62
N ASP A 30 20.02 12.15 19.94
CA ASP A 30 19.59 10.82 19.49
C ASP A 30 19.33 9.80 20.61
N LYS A 31 19.71 10.14 21.85
CA LYS A 31 19.66 9.24 23.02
C LYS A 31 18.36 9.32 23.82
N LEU A 32 17.51 10.33 23.59
CA LEU A 32 16.20 10.41 24.23
C LEU A 32 15.13 9.80 23.32
N GLY A 33 14.42 8.79 23.82
CA GLY A 33 13.24 8.25 23.14
C GLY A 33 12.11 9.29 23.11
N GLY A 34 11.44 9.44 21.96
CA GLY A 34 10.35 10.40 21.76
C GLY A 34 10.24 10.83 20.30
N SER A 35 9.17 11.56 19.96
CA SER A 35 8.95 12.10 18.62
C SER A 35 10.05 13.08 18.26
N LYS A 36 10.69 12.88 17.10
CA LYS A 36 11.72 13.77 16.55
C LYS A 36 11.12 14.58 15.40
N ILE A 37 11.76 15.69 15.07
CA ILE A 37 11.44 16.42 13.85
C ILE A 37 11.72 15.53 12.63
N SER A 38 10.69 15.28 11.83
CA SER A 38 10.85 14.61 10.54
C SER A 38 11.59 15.57 9.61
N LEU A 39 12.49 15.07 8.78
CA LEU A 39 13.16 15.88 7.76
C LEU A 39 12.49 15.57 6.42
N GLY A 40 12.23 16.59 5.61
CA GLY A 40 11.63 16.42 4.29
C GLY A 40 12.60 15.80 3.27
N LEU A 41 12.03 15.43 2.13
CA LEU A 41 12.73 14.78 1.01
C LEU A 41 13.97 15.56 0.55
N ASP A 42 13.88 16.89 0.51
CA ASP A 42 14.98 17.78 0.11
C ASP A 42 16.22 17.68 1.03
N LEU A 43 16.02 17.26 2.27
CA LEU A 43 17.07 17.17 3.29
C LEU A 43 17.57 15.74 3.48
N GLN A 44 16.67 14.75 3.48
CA GLN A 44 17.05 13.35 3.65
C GLN A 44 17.47 12.65 2.35
N GLY A 45 17.16 13.26 1.20
CA GLY A 45 17.10 12.53 -0.05
C GLY A 45 15.95 11.52 -0.06
N GLY A 46 15.68 10.94 -1.22
CA GLY A 46 14.68 9.90 -1.36
C GLY A 46 14.04 9.87 -2.75
N LEU A 47 12.89 9.21 -2.82
CA LEU A 47 12.22 8.90 -4.07
C LEU A 47 10.84 9.57 -4.14
N HIS A 48 10.61 10.36 -5.18
CA HIS A 48 9.32 10.93 -5.53
C HIS A 48 8.80 10.24 -6.80
N MET A 49 7.59 9.68 -6.73
CA MET A 49 6.94 8.98 -7.84
C MET A 49 5.53 9.48 -8.04
N LEU A 50 5.16 9.61 -9.32
CA LEU A 50 3.76 9.75 -9.72
C LEU A 50 3.35 8.48 -10.44
N LEU A 51 2.32 7.82 -9.91
CA LEU A 51 1.80 6.55 -10.41
C LEU A 51 0.42 6.81 -11.01
N GLY A 52 0.16 6.32 -12.22
CA GLY A 52 -1.16 6.30 -12.84
C GLY A 52 -1.85 4.96 -12.58
N VAL A 53 -3.08 4.99 -12.08
CA VAL A 53 -3.89 3.78 -11.89
C VAL A 53 -4.60 3.45 -13.20
N GLU A 54 -4.55 2.19 -13.64
CA GLU A 54 -5.24 1.74 -14.86
C GLU A 54 -6.74 1.56 -14.58
N THR A 55 -7.47 2.67 -14.57
CA THR A 55 -8.89 2.73 -14.17
C THR A 55 -9.81 1.85 -15.02
N GLU A 56 -9.50 1.67 -16.29
CA GLU A 56 -10.26 0.78 -17.19
C GLU A 56 -10.16 -0.68 -16.76
N GLU A 57 -8.99 -1.13 -16.27
CA GLU A 57 -8.82 -2.51 -15.78
C GLU A 57 -9.57 -2.76 -14.48
N ALA A 58 -9.80 -1.73 -13.65
CA ALA A 58 -10.66 -1.85 -12.47
C ALA A 58 -12.12 -2.12 -12.88
N VAL A 59 -12.62 -1.39 -13.88
CA VAL A 59 -13.97 -1.57 -14.44
C VAL A 59 -14.09 -2.97 -15.07
N HIS A 60 -13.11 -3.37 -15.88
CA HIS A 60 -13.06 -4.68 -16.49
C HIS A 60 -13.02 -5.81 -15.45
N SER A 61 -12.24 -5.64 -14.36
CA SER A 61 -12.19 -6.60 -13.25
C SER A 61 -13.53 -6.72 -12.51
N LYS A 62 -14.24 -5.60 -12.33
CA LYS A 62 -15.61 -5.60 -11.78
C LYS A 62 -16.59 -6.32 -12.69
N ILE A 63 -16.52 -6.08 -14.00
CA ILE A 63 -17.32 -6.79 -15.02
C ILE A 63 -17.03 -8.30 -14.98
N LYS A 64 -15.77 -8.72 -14.89
CA LYS A 64 -15.38 -10.13 -14.71
C LYS A 64 -15.96 -10.74 -13.44
N SER A 65 -15.94 -10.02 -12.32
CA SER A 65 -16.54 -10.47 -11.07
C SER A 65 -18.05 -10.66 -11.17
N ILE A 66 -18.75 -9.75 -11.86
CA ILE A 66 -20.18 -9.87 -12.13
C ILE A 66 -20.44 -11.06 -13.06
N ALA A 67 -19.65 -11.21 -14.13
CA ALA A 67 -19.72 -12.34 -15.05
C ALA A 67 -19.59 -13.68 -14.30
N ALA A 68 -18.61 -13.80 -13.42
CA ALA A 68 -18.40 -14.98 -12.60
C ALA A 68 -19.61 -15.27 -11.68
N SER A 69 -20.19 -14.22 -11.09
CA SER A 69 -21.38 -14.34 -10.25
C SER A 69 -22.61 -14.81 -11.03
N VAL A 70 -22.81 -14.30 -12.26
CA VAL A 70 -23.88 -14.72 -13.16
C VAL A 70 -23.70 -16.18 -13.56
N ASN A 71 -22.49 -16.58 -13.99
CA ASN A 71 -22.20 -17.95 -14.38
C ASN A 71 -22.37 -18.94 -13.21
N TYR A 72 -21.94 -18.56 -12.00
CA TYR A 72 -22.13 -19.38 -10.80
C TYR A 72 -23.61 -19.55 -10.46
N PHE A 73 -24.38 -18.45 -10.47
CA PHE A 73 -25.82 -18.49 -10.22
C PHE A 73 -26.54 -19.37 -11.25
N ALA A 74 -26.20 -19.23 -12.54
CA ALA A 74 -26.77 -20.04 -13.60
C ALA A 74 -26.53 -21.54 -13.36
N LYS A 75 -25.30 -21.93 -13.05
CA LYS A 75 -24.97 -23.33 -12.72
C LYS A 75 -25.68 -23.86 -11.48
N LYS A 76 -25.85 -23.02 -10.46
CA LYS A 76 -26.49 -23.42 -9.19
C LYS A 76 -28.00 -23.62 -9.35
N GLU A 77 -28.66 -22.76 -10.13
CA GLU A 77 -30.11 -22.78 -10.36
C GLU A 77 -30.51 -23.59 -11.60
N ASP A 78 -29.55 -24.34 -12.17
CA ASP A 78 -29.66 -25.18 -13.38
C ASP A 78 -30.13 -24.41 -14.63
N VAL A 79 -29.77 -23.12 -14.71
CA VAL A 79 -30.12 -22.25 -15.82
C VAL A 79 -29.15 -22.45 -16.99
N LEU A 80 -29.69 -22.73 -18.16
CA LEU A 80 -28.90 -23.00 -19.36
C LEU A 80 -28.56 -21.71 -20.11
N ILE A 81 -27.27 -21.35 -20.10
CA ILE A 81 -26.71 -20.19 -20.81
C ILE A 81 -25.80 -20.63 -21.95
N ASP A 82 -25.92 -19.97 -23.10
CA ASP A 82 -25.05 -20.14 -24.26
C ASP A 82 -24.35 -18.82 -24.62
N SER A 83 -23.29 -18.90 -25.43
CA SER A 83 -22.54 -17.75 -25.95
C SER A 83 -22.02 -16.78 -24.88
N PHE A 84 -21.73 -17.27 -23.67
CA PHE A 84 -21.23 -16.46 -22.56
C PHE A 84 -19.85 -15.87 -22.88
N LYS A 85 -19.79 -14.56 -23.11
CA LYS A 85 -18.59 -13.83 -23.51
C LYS A 85 -18.39 -12.60 -22.63
N ILE A 86 -17.20 -12.47 -22.08
CA ILE A 86 -16.78 -11.28 -21.33
C ILE A 86 -16.05 -10.36 -22.30
N ARG A 87 -16.48 -9.11 -22.40
CA ARG A 87 -15.76 -8.02 -23.09
C ARG A 87 -15.23 -7.02 -22.07
N GLU A 88 -14.50 -6.01 -22.53
CA GLU A 88 -13.88 -5.00 -21.66
C GLU A 88 -14.90 -4.27 -20.76
N ASP A 89 -16.06 -3.90 -21.30
CA ASP A 89 -17.06 -3.05 -20.61
C ASP A 89 -18.40 -3.75 -20.33
N LYS A 90 -18.58 -4.98 -20.81
CA LYS A 90 -19.85 -5.72 -20.72
C LYS A 90 -19.69 -7.24 -20.75
N VAL A 91 -20.72 -7.94 -20.31
CA VAL A 91 -20.88 -9.39 -20.41
C VAL A 91 -22.08 -9.69 -21.30
N ASP A 92 -21.89 -10.53 -22.32
CA ASP A 92 -22.97 -10.98 -23.19
C ASP A 92 -23.23 -12.47 -22.99
N PHE A 93 -24.49 -12.86 -22.96
CA PHE A 93 -24.91 -14.27 -22.98
C PHE A 93 -26.33 -14.41 -23.51
N GLU A 94 -26.69 -15.63 -23.90
CA GLU A 94 -28.01 -15.98 -24.39
C GLU A 94 -28.63 -17.06 -23.50
N LEU A 95 -29.87 -16.85 -23.07
CA LEU A 95 -30.64 -17.89 -22.37
C LEU A 95 -31.20 -18.88 -23.38
N LEU A 96 -31.11 -20.17 -23.07
CA LEU A 96 -31.69 -21.22 -23.90
C LEU A 96 -33.18 -21.46 -23.58
N ASP A 97 -33.63 -21.07 -22.39
CA ASP A 97 -35.01 -21.20 -21.93
C ASP A 97 -35.59 -19.83 -21.50
N ALA A 98 -36.76 -19.52 -22.05
CA ALA A 98 -37.48 -18.28 -21.76
C ALA A 98 -38.10 -18.26 -20.36
N ASP A 99 -38.46 -19.43 -19.82
CA ASP A 99 -39.09 -19.54 -18.49
C ASP A 99 -38.09 -19.24 -17.37
N GLU A 100 -36.79 -19.34 -17.66
CA GLU A 100 -35.70 -19.08 -16.71
C GLU A 100 -35.28 -17.61 -16.64
N ALA A 101 -35.74 -16.79 -17.58
CA ALA A 101 -35.42 -15.36 -17.64
C ALA A 101 -35.80 -14.63 -16.34
N ALA A 102 -36.89 -15.04 -15.68
CA ALA A 102 -37.32 -14.44 -14.43
C ALA A 102 -36.32 -14.64 -13.28
N LYS A 103 -35.60 -15.79 -13.25
CA LYS A 103 -34.59 -16.08 -12.22
C LYS A 103 -33.38 -15.15 -12.38
N ILE A 104 -32.87 -15.03 -13.61
CA ILE A 104 -31.75 -14.17 -13.94
C ILE A 104 -32.11 -12.70 -13.74
N ASP A 105 -33.28 -12.26 -14.22
CA ASP A 105 -33.76 -10.89 -14.04
C ASP A 105 -33.88 -10.51 -12.55
N GLY A 106 -34.23 -11.48 -11.69
CA GLY A 106 -34.23 -11.29 -10.23
C GLY A 106 -32.83 -11.05 -9.67
N MET A 107 -31.88 -11.93 -9.99
CA MET A 107 -30.48 -11.83 -9.55
C MET A 107 -29.81 -10.53 -10.03
N LEU A 108 -30.08 -10.10 -11.27
CA LEU A 108 -29.51 -8.87 -11.82
C LEU A 108 -30.06 -7.61 -11.15
N LYS A 109 -31.31 -7.63 -10.67
CA LYS A 109 -31.91 -6.49 -9.95
C LYS A 109 -31.30 -6.28 -8.57
N ASP A 110 -30.79 -7.33 -7.94
CA ASP A 110 -30.14 -7.25 -6.64
C ASP A 110 -28.76 -6.59 -6.73
N ILE A 111 -28.14 -6.60 -7.92
CA ILE A 111 -26.86 -5.94 -8.17
C ILE A 111 -27.11 -4.48 -8.58
N LYS A 112 -26.73 -3.57 -7.69
CA LYS A 112 -26.82 -2.12 -7.94
C LYS A 112 -25.87 -1.70 -9.07
N GLY A 113 -26.27 -0.66 -9.82
CA GLY A 113 -25.39 0.00 -10.80
C GLY A 113 -25.24 -0.70 -12.15
N LEU A 114 -25.96 -1.80 -12.38
CA LEU A 114 -25.96 -2.49 -13.68
C LEU A 114 -26.81 -1.77 -14.73
N ASN A 115 -26.30 -1.72 -15.95
CA ASN A 115 -27.04 -1.41 -17.16
C ASN A 115 -27.31 -2.72 -17.91
N VAL A 116 -28.53 -3.22 -17.81
CA VAL A 116 -28.94 -4.48 -18.45
C VAL A 116 -29.72 -4.16 -19.71
N GLN A 117 -29.17 -4.54 -20.87
CA GLN A 117 -29.86 -4.49 -22.16
C GLN A 117 -30.31 -5.90 -22.53
N LYS A 118 -31.60 -6.04 -22.83
CA LYS A 118 -32.22 -7.32 -23.16
C LYS A 118 -32.87 -7.23 -24.54
N ASP A 119 -32.50 -8.15 -25.43
CA ASP A 119 -33.13 -8.36 -26.74
C ASP A 119 -33.61 -9.81 -26.84
N GLY A 120 -34.87 -10.06 -26.47
CA GLY A 120 -35.42 -11.41 -26.33
C GLY A 120 -34.72 -12.20 -25.22
N LEU A 121 -33.97 -13.23 -25.62
CA LEU A 121 -33.18 -14.10 -24.72
C LEU A 121 -31.70 -13.70 -24.65
N LYS A 122 -31.29 -12.66 -25.39
CA LYS A 122 -29.93 -12.15 -25.37
C LYS A 122 -29.79 -11.05 -24.34
N TYR A 123 -28.83 -11.23 -23.46
CA TYR A 123 -28.48 -10.31 -22.38
C TYR A 123 -27.14 -9.66 -22.69
N SER A 124 -27.09 -8.34 -22.52
CA SER A 124 -25.85 -7.57 -22.48
C SER A 124 -25.84 -6.76 -21.20
N ILE A 125 -24.93 -7.10 -20.29
CA ILE A 125 -24.80 -6.48 -18.97
C ILE A 125 -23.55 -5.61 -18.94
N GLY A 126 -23.71 -4.31 -18.75
CA GLY A 126 -22.62 -3.38 -18.45
C GLY A 126 -22.83 -2.69 -17.11
N LEU A 127 -21.90 -1.80 -16.77
CA LEU A 127 -22.08 -0.85 -15.66
C LEU A 127 -22.67 0.46 -16.18
N THR A 128 -23.51 1.10 -15.36
CA THR A 128 -23.92 2.50 -15.59
C THR A 128 -22.72 3.44 -15.45
N ASP A 129 -22.76 4.63 -16.07
CA ASP A 129 -21.65 5.60 -15.97
C ASP A 129 -21.39 6.05 -14.53
N ALA A 130 -22.43 6.11 -13.70
CA ALA A 130 -22.31 6.39 -12.28
C ALA A 130 -21.55 5.28 -11.53
N GLU A 131 -21.91 4.01 -11.77
CA GLU A 131 -21.24 2.86 -11.15
C GLU A 131 -19.79 2.70 -11.64
N LYS A 132 -19.51 3.03 -12.92
CA LYS A 132 -18.14 3.09 -13.44
C LYS A 132 -17.32 4.12 -12.68
N ALA A 133 -17.84 5.34 -12.50
CA ALA A 133 -17.14 6.39 -11.76
C ALA A 133 -16.89 5.99 -10.30
N GLU A 134 -17.87 5.38 -9.63
CA GLU A 134 -17.73 4.88 -8.26
C GLU A 134 -16.70 3.75 -8.15
N THR A 135 -16.71 2.80 -9.11
CA THR A 135 -15.73 1.72 -9.19
C THR A 135 -14.30 2.26 -9.36
N ILE A 136 -14.13 3.27 -10.21
CA ILE A 136 -12.83 3.93 -10.42
C ILE A 136 -12.37 4.64 -9.15
N GLU A 137 -13.26 5.39 -8.49
CA GLU A 137 -12.93 6.08 -7.24
C GLU A 137 -12.55 5.09 -6.14
N TYR A 138 -13.31 4.01 -5.99
CA TYR A 138 -13.01 2.92 -5.07
C TYR A 138 -11.65 2.28 -5.36
N ALA A 139 -11.35 1.98 -6.63
CA ALA A 139 -10.08 1.39 -7.04
C ALA A 139 -8.89 2.29 -6.70
N ILE A 140 -9.00 3.60 -6.90
CA ILE A 140 -7.92 4.55 -6.57
C ILE A 140 -7.73 4.66 -5.06
N ASN A 141 -8.81 4.79 -4.30
CA ASN A 141 -8.71 4.87 -2.84
C ASN A 141 -8.13 3.59 -2.25
N GLN A 142 -8.56 2.42 -2.75
CA GLN A 142 -8.00 1.13 -2.37
C GLN A 142 -6.52 1.02 -2.75
N ALA A 143 -6.12 1.50 -3.92
CA ALA A 143 -4.73 1.52 -4.33
C ALA A 143 -3.87 2.41 -3.43
N VAL A 144 -4.36 3.60 -3.04
CA VAL A 144 -3.69 4.49 -2.08
C VAL A 144 -3.47 3.79 -0.73
N GLU A 145 -4.51 3.16 -0.18
CA GLU A 145 -4.38 2.43 1.09
C GLU A 145 -3.46 1.21 0.98
N THR A 146 -3.55 0.46 -0.11
CA THR A 146 -2.69 -0.71 -0.36
C THR A 146 -1.23 -0.28 -0.44
N ILE A 147 -0.93 0.75 -1.23
CA ILE A 147 0.44 1.28 -1.39
C ILE A 147 0.97 1.83 -0.06
N ARG A 148 0.15 2.57 0.69
CA ARG A 148 0.53 3.07 2.02
C ARG A 148 0.91 1.91 2.95
N ASN A 149 0.03 0.92 3.10
CA ASN A 149 0.28 -0.24 3.96
C ASN A 149 1.51 -1.04 3.54
N ARG A 150 1.81 -1.15 2.24
CA ARG A 150 3.03 -1.80 1.75
C ARG A 150 4.29 -1.04 2.17
N LEU A 151 4.28 0.27 1.97
CA LEU A 151 5.43 1.12 2.27
C LEU A 151 5.67 1.26 3.77
N ASP A 152 4.61 1.32 4.58
CA ASP A 152 4.71 1.33 6.04
C ASP A 152 5.39 0.04 6.56
N GLN A 153 5.02 -1.11 5.99
CA GLN A 153 5.63 -2.41 6.34
C GLN A 153 7.02 -2.62 5.76
N PHE A 154 7.40 -1.86 4.73
CA PHE A 154 8.75 -1.90 4.17
C PHE A 154 9.81 -1.41 5.18
N GLY A 155 9.39 -0.67 6.22
CA GLY A 155 10.24 -0.32 7.36
C GLY A 155 11.18 0.86 7.11
N LEU A 156 10.91 1.66 6.08
CA LEU A 156 11.57 2.95 5.84
C LEU A 156 10.81 4.11 6.50
N ALA A 157 11.39 5.31 6.45
CA ALA A 157 10.78 6.52 7.02
C ALA A 157 9.35 6.76 6.48
N GLU A 158 8.51 7.39 7.29
CA GLU A 158 7.06 7.57 7.04
C GLU A 158 6.77 8.01 5.59
N PRO A 159 6.22 7.11 4.75
CA PRO A 159 5.96 7.41 3.35
C PRO A 159 4.75 8.32 3.20
N THR A 160 4.83 9.31 2.30
CA THR A 160 3.65 10.09 1.92
C THR A 160 2.99 9.39 0.72
N VAL A 161 1.75 8.93 0.90
CA VAL A 161 0.93 8.35 -0.19
C VAL A 161 -0.39 9.08 -0.26
N ALA A 162 -0.61 9.79 -1.35
CA ALA A 162 -1.78 10.62 -1.56
C ALA A 162 -2.27 10.57 -3.00
N ARG A 163 -3.58 10.73 -3.20
CA ARG A 163 -4.16 10.91 -4.54
C ARG A 163 -3.74 12.27 -5.10
N GLN A 164 -3.30 12.29 -6.35
CA GLN A 164 -2.96 13.51 -7.08
C GLN A 164 -3.79 13.58 -8.38
N GLY A 165 -4.77 14.47 -8.43
CA GLY A 165 -5.65 14.58 -9.59
C GLY A 165 -6.71 13.46 -9.65
N LYS A 166 -7.10 13.05 -10.86
CA LYS A 166 -8.23 12.12 -11.05
C LYS A 166 -7.83 10.66 -10.88
N ASP A 167 -6.70 10.25 -11.43
CA ASP A 167 -6.26 8.87 -11.65
C ASP A 167 -4.81 8.61 -11.19
N ASN A 168 -4.14 9.62 -10.62
CA ASN A 168 -2.75 9.48 -10.19
C ASN A 168 -2.62 9.41 -8.66
N ILE A 169 -1.54 8.76 -8.23
CA ILE A 169 -1.12 8.59 -6.85
C ILE A 169 0.30 9.15 -6.73
N LEU A 170 0.47 10.14 -5.88
CA LEU A 170 1.75 10.66 -5.44
C LEU A 170 2.30 9.74 -4.35
N VAL A 171 3.54 9.30 -4.53
CA VAL A 171 4.29 8.52 -3.55
C VAL A 171 5.62 9.19 -3.29
N GLU A 172 5.88 9.54 -2.03
CA GLU A 172 7.15 10.06 -1.56
C GLU A 172 7.74 9.13 -0.51
N LEU A 173 8.96 8.68 -0.76
CA LEU A 173 9.70 7.77 0.11
C LEU A 173 10.97 8.46 0.59
N PRO A 174 10.92 9.11 1.76
CA PRO A 174 12.11 9.73 2.35
C PRO A 174 13.11 8.67 2.80
N GLY A 175 14.40 8.99 2.73
CA GLY A 175 15.46 8.13 3.28
C GLY A 175 15.79 6.88 2.45
N ILE A 176 15.27 6.75 1.22
CA ILE A 176 15.79 5.80 0.22
C ILE A 176 17.20 6.24 -0.16
N LYS A 177 18.21 5.42 0.19
CA LYS A 177 19.63 5.78 0.01
C LYS A 177 20.29 5.09 -1.17
N THR A 178 19.82 3.92 -1.56
CA THR A 178 20.45 3.09 -2.59
C THR A 178 19.51 2.84 -3.77
N ALA A 179 20.08 2.64 -4.95
CA ALA A 179 19.32 2.27 -6.13
C ALA A 179 18.63 0.89 -5.99
N ALA A 180 19.19 0.01 -5.15
CA ALA A 180 18.59 -1.28 -4.83
C ALA A 180 17.31 -1.12 -4.00
N ASP A 181 17.34 -0.27 -2.97
CA ASP A 181 16.15 0.05 -2.17
C ASP A 181 15.08 0.75 -3.01
N GLU A 182 15.50 1.66 -3.89
CA GLU A 182 14.60 2.31 -4.86
C GLU A 182 13.89 1.27 -5.74
N GLN A 183 14.65 0.29 -6.26
CA GLN A 183 14.09 -0.77 -7.09
C GLN A 183 13.13 -1.68 -6.30
N ARG A 184 13.50 -2.09 -5.09
CA ARG A 184 12.65 -2.93 -4.24
C ARG A 184 11.34 -2.25 -3.87
N ALA A 185 11.39 -0.97 -3.49
CA ALA A 185 10.19 -0.20 -3.19
C ALA A 185 9.27 -0.10 -4.41
N ARG A 186 9.84 0.11 -5.60
CA ARG A 186 9.07 0.10 -6.85
C ARG A 186 8.42 -1.25 -7.11
N ASP A 187 9.18 -2.32 -7.03
CA ASP A 187 8.68 -3.67 -7.32
C ASP A 187 7.57 -4.05 -6.34
N LEU A 188 7.71 -3.67 -5.06
CA LEU A 188 6.67 -3.84 -4.05
C LEU A 188 5.38 -3.06 -4.38
N ILE A 189 5.50 -1.82 -4.85
CA ILE A 189 4.35 -1.01 -5.25
C ILE A 189 3.67 -1.58 -6.50
N ALA A 190 4.47 -1.95 -7.52
CA ALA A 190 3.96 -2.39 -8.81
C ALA A 190 3.32 -3.79 -8.79
N LYS A 191 3.67 -4.63 -7.81
CA LYS A 191 3.16 -6.01 -7.73
C LYS A 191 1.66 -6.01 -7.47
N ALA A 192 0.86 -6.67 -8.31
CA ALA A 192 -0.58 -6.76 -8.05
C ALA A 192 -0.84 -7.58 -6.77
N ALA A 193 -0.06 -8.65 -6.55
CA ALA A 193 -0.15 -9.56 -5.42
C ALA A 193 -1.47 -10.35 -5.39
N HIS A 194 -1.98 -10.73 -6.57
CA HIS A 194 -3.19 -11.53 -6.70
C HIS A 194 -2.89 -12.99 -6.37
N LEU A 195 -3.09 -13.35 -5.10
CA LEU A 195 -2.90 -14.72 -4.60
C LEU A 195 -4.13 -15.57 -4.90
N GLN A 196 -3.91 -16.77 -5.44
CA GLN A 196 -4.93 -17.77 -5.67
C GLN A 196 -4.42 -19.15 -5.26
N LEU A 197 -5.19 -19.86 -4.46
CA LEU A 197 -4.96 -21.28 -4.16
C LEU A 197 -5.85 -22.10 -5.09
N MET A 198 -5.23 -22.83 -6.02
CA MET A 198 -5.93 -23.50 -7.12
C MET A 198 -5.65 -25.00 -7.11
N ALA A 199 -6.68 -25.81 -7.37
CA ALA A 199 -6.52 -27.26 -7.43
C ALA A 199 -5.78 -27.67 -8.71
N VAL A 200 -4.77 -28.53 -8.63
CA VAL A 200 -4.11 -29.08 -9.83
C VAL A 200 -5.00 -30.16 -10.45
N ASP A 201 -5.18 -30.14 -11.77
CA ASP A 201 -5.80 -31.26 -12.48
C ASP A 201 -4.78 -32.38 -12.72
N GLU A 202 -4.70 -33.30 -11.76
CA GLU A 202 -3.81 -34.46 -11.81
C GLU A 202 -4.01 -35.35 -13.04
N LYS A 203 -5.22 -35.38 -13.63
CA LYS A 203 -5.51 -36.24 -14.80
C LYS A 203 -4.89 -35.68 -16.08
N ARG A 204 -4.74 -34.36 -16.15
CA ARG A 204 -4.29 -33.63 -17.35
C ARG A 204 -2.92 -33.01 -17.19
N GLN A 205 -2.35 -33.01 -15.99
CA GLN A 205 -1.03 -32.44 -15.73
C GLN A 205 0.05 -32.99 -16.69
N SER A 206 0.01 -34.27 -17.05
CA SER A 206 1.00 -34.86 -17.98
C SER A 206 0.96 -34.22 -19.37
N GLN A 207 -0.13 -33.54 -19.72
CA GLN A 207 -0.35 -32.86 -21.00
C GLN A 207 -0.13 -31.34 -20.88
N ALA A 208 0.31 -30.82 -19.73
CA ALA A 208 0.44 -29.38 -19.49
C ALA A 208 1.28 -28.64 -20.55
N ASN A 209 2.26 -29.32 -21.15
CA ASN A 209 3.16 -28.75 -22.16
C ASN A 209 2.68 -28.93 -23.60
N SER A 210 1.74 -29.84 -23.86
CA SER A 210 1.23 -30.16 -25.20
C SER A 210 -0.20 -29.66 -25.44
N MET A 211 -0.96 -29.42 -24.37
CA MET A 211 -2.34 -28.94 -24.42
C MET A 211 -2.37 -27.44 -24.76
N SER A 212 -3.29 -27.06 -25.64
CA SER A 212 -3.54 -25.64 -25.96
C SER A 212 -4.36 -24.95 -24.86
N GLU A 213 -4.27 -23.63 -24.77
CA GLU A 213 -5.06 -22.85 -23.79
C GLU A 213 -6.57 -23.04 -23.99
N ALA A 214 -7.05 -23.00 -25.24
CA ALA A 214 -8.45 -23.23 -25.57
C ALA A 214 -8.95 -24.64 -25.19
N GLU A 215 -8.07 -25.65 -25.31
CA GLU A 215 -8.38 -27.00 -24.87
C GLU A 215 -8.48 -27.10 -23.34
N ALA A 216 -7.56 -26.47 -22.61
CA ALA A 216 -7.61 -26.40 -21.15
C ALA A 216 -8.92 -25.75 -20.65
N GLU A 217 -9.28 -24.61 -21.26
CA GLU A 217 -10.50 -23.87 -20.92
C GLU A 217 -11.76 -24.71 -21.13
N SER A 218 -11.80 -25.55 -22.17
CA SER A 218 -12.93 -26.46 -22.43
C SER A 218 -13.17 -27.46 -21.30
N TYR A 219 -12.12 -27.79 -20.53
CA TYR A 219 -12.20 -28.65 -19.34
C TYR A 219 -12.38 -27.86 -18.03
N GLY A 220 -12.53 -26.54 -18.12
CA GLY A 220 -12.57 -25.64 -16.96
C GLY A 220 -11.22 -25.49 -16.26
N ASP A 221 -10.13 -25.70 -17.00
CA ASP A 221 -8.75 -25.57 -16.52
C ASP A 221 -8.07 -24.34 -17.13
N ILE A 222 -7.00 -23.90 -16.48
CA ILE A 222 -6.07 -22.87 -16.94
C ILE A 222 -4.65 -23.38 -16.75
N ILE A 223 -3.75 -23.00 -17.67
CA ILE A 223 -2.36 -23.42 -17.63
C ILE A 223 -1.51 -22.25 -17.15
N TYR A 224 -0.80 -22.45 -16.04
CA TYR A 224 0.15 -21.45 -15.53
C TYR A 224 1.58 -21.99 -15.52
N PRO A 225 2.58 -21.16 -15.88
CA PRO A 225 3.98 -21.54 -15.79
C PRO A 225 4.48 -21.52 -14.33
N ASP A 226 5.50 -22.33 -14.04
CA ASP A 226 6.26 -22.28 -12.80
C ASP A 226 7.11 -21.00 -12.75
N VAL A 227 7.20 -20.38 -11.57
CA VAL A 227 7.96 -19.14 -11.38
C VAL A 227 9.46 -19.31 -11.63
N LYS A 228 10.02 -20.51 -11.37
CA LYS A 228 11.47 -20.77 -11.51
C LYS A 228 11.85 -21.28 -12.89
N ASN A 229 10.94 -22.02 -13.53
CA ASN A 229 11.19 -22.61 -14.83
C ASN A 229 9.93 -22.55 -15.69
N GLU A 230 9.90 -21.61 -16.63
CA GLU A 230 8.76 -21.39 -17.52
C GLU A 230 8.44 -22.60 -18.43
N GLN A 231 9.35 -23.58 -18.55
CA GLN A 231 9.08 -24.84 -19.26
C GLN A 231 8.24 -25.83 -18.44
N ILE A 232 8.13 -25.63 -17.13
CA ILE A 232 7.24 -26.39 -16.27
C ILE A 232 5.91 -25.64 -16.23
N LYS A 233 4.86 -26.32 -16.68
CA LYS A 233 3.49 -25.80 -16.65
C LYS A 233 2.62 -26.62 -15.71
N TYR A 234 1.66 -25.97 -15.08
CA TYR A 234 0.65 -26.62 -14.25
C TYR A 234 -0.73 -26.39 -14.84
N VAL A 235 -1.47 -27.48 -15.00
CA VAL A 235 -2.90 -27.43 -15.33
C VAL A 235 -3.64 -27.31 -14.01
N VAL A 236 -4.26 -26.16 -13.78
CA VAL A 236 -5.02 -25.89 -12.55
C VAL A 236 -6.48 -25.60 -12.89
N LYS A 237 -7.39 -25.89 -11.97
CA LYS A 237 -8.81 -25.57 -12.14
C LYS A 237 -8.97 -24.06 -12.22
N ASN A 238 -9.74 -23.57 -13.19
CA ASN A 238 -9.94 -22.15 -13.44
C ASN A 238 -10.61 -21.42 -12.24
N ILE A 239 -11.42 -22.13 -11.46
CA ILE A 239 -12.03 -21.60 -10.24
C ILE A 239 -11.06 -21.80 -9.07
N PRO A 240 -10.55 -20.73 -8.43
CA PRO A 240 -9.70 -20.86 -7.27
C PRO A 240 -10.49 -21.40 -6.06
N VAL A 241 -9.82 -22.18 -5.22
CA VAL A 241 -10.36 -22.65 -3.94
C VAL A 241 -10.42 -21.48 -2.95
N LEU A 242 -9.38 -20.65 -2.94
CA LEU A 242 -9.26 -19.45 -2.11
C LEU A 242 -8.52 -18.36 -2.87
N ASP A 243 -8.77 -17.12 -2.50
CA ASP A 243 -8.05 -15.96 -3.01
C ASP A 243 -7.34 -15.17 -1.88
N GLY A 244 -6.57 -14.17 -2.28
CA GLY A 244 -5.88 -13.24 -1.40
C GLY A 244 -6.78 -12.49 -0.42
N ALA A 245 -8.07 -12.29 -0.74
CA ALA A 245 -8.98 -11.52 0.10
C ALA A 245 -9.34 -12.24 1.41
N MET A 246 -9.13 -13.55 1.46
CA MET A 246 -9.37 -14.35 2.66
C MET A 246 -8.16 -14.44 3.61
N LEU A 247 -7.03 -13.80 3.28
CA LEU A 247 -5.86 -13.73 4.16
C LEU A 247 -6.02 -12.64 5.22
N THR A 248 -5.63 -12.96 6.45
CA THR A 248 -5.57 -12.01 7.57
C THR A 248 -4.15 -11.58 7.90
N ASP A 249 -3.17 -12.47 7.66
CA ASP A 249 -1.77 -12.18 7.92
C ASP A 249 -0.85 -13.02 7.03
N ALA A 250 0.35 -12.50 6.74
CA ALA A 250 1.41 -13.19 6.02
C ALA A 250 2.77 -12.76 6.58
N ARG A 251 3.64 -13.72 6.94
CA ARG A 251 4.95 -13.45 7.55
C ARG A 251 6.02 -14.36 6.99
N VAL A 252 7.24 -13.86 6.92
CA VAL A 252 8.41 -14.69 6.62
C VAL A 252 8.67 -15.61 7.81
N ALA A 253 8.84 -16.89 7.52
CA ALA A 253 9.31 -17.90 8.44
C ALA A 253 10.43 -18.70 7.77
N PHE A 254 11.09 -19.58 8.53
CA PHE A 254 12.09 -20.49 7.99
C PHE A 254 11.58 -21.91 8.14
N ASP A 255 11.71 -22.69 7.06
CA ASP A 255 11.43 -24.12 7.10
C ASP A 255 12.42 -24.81 8.06
N GLN A 256 11.90 -25.55 9.04
CA GLN A 256 12.72 -26.15 10.10
C GLN A 256 13.67 -27.24 9.59
N ARG A 257 13.40 -27.83 8.42
CA ARG A 257 14.18 -28.93 7.85
C ARG A 257 15.24 -28.43 6.89
N THR A 258 14.88 -27.48 6.02
CA THR A 258 15.78 -26.98 4.96
C THR A 258 16.43 -25.64 5.30
N ASN A 259 16.00 -24.98 6.38
CA ASN A 259 16.39 -23.62 6.75
C ASN A 259 16.20 -22.60 5.61
N SER A 260 15.26 -22.88 4.71
CA SER A 260 14.92 -22.01 3.58
C SER A 260 13.79 -21.05 3.95
N PRO A 261 13.80 -19.80 3.46
CA PRO A 261 12.72 -18.86 3.73
C PRO A 261 11.41 -19.32 3.06
N ILE A 262 10.33 -19.23 3.83
CA ILE A 262 8.96 -19.55 3.46
C ILE A 262 8.03 -18.44 3.94
N ILE A 263 6.83 -18.36 3.37
CA ILE A 263 5.82 -17.38 3.80
C ILE A 263 4.71 -18.13 4.52
N SER A 264 4.59 -17.91 5.82
CA SER A 264 3.47 -18.42 6.61
C SER A 264 2.30 -17.46 6.48
N PHE A 265 1.11 -17.95 6.12
CA PHE A 265 -0.10 -17.14 6.04
C PHE A 265 -1.18 -17.66 6.98
N THR A 266 -2.07 -16.76 7.38
CA THR A 266 -3.26 -17.05 8.18
C THR A 266 -4.49 -16.56 7.43
N LEU A 267 -5.57 -17.32 7.51
CA LEU A 267 -6.85 -17.05 6.86
C LEU A 267 -7.84 -16.47 7.87
N ASN A 268 -8.89 -15.82 7.37
CA ASN A 268 -10.06 -15.49 8.18
C ASN A 268 -10.91 -16.74 8.45
N ALA A 269 -11.97 -16.61 9.26
CA ALA A 269 -12.80 -17.75 9.66
C ALA A 269 -13.49 -18.46 8.47
N GLU A 270 -13.91 -17.70 7.46
CA GLU A 270 -14.55 -18.25 6.25
C GLU A 270 -13.53 -19.02 5.39
N GLY A 271 -12.39 -18.39 5.09
CA GLY A 271 -11.31 -19.00 4.36
C GLY A 271 -10.77 -20.25 5.04
N ALA A 272 -10.61 -20.24 6.37
CA ALA A 272 -10.18 -21.41 7.14
C ALA A 272 -11.15 -22.61 7.00
N ARG A 273 -12.45 -22.34 6.96
CA ARG A 273 -13.47 -23.37 6.77
C ARG A 273 -13.42 -23.95 5.36
N ILE A 274 -13.43 -23.09 4.34
CA ILE A 274 -13.33 -23.49 2.92
C ILE A 274 -12.04 -24.29 2.71
N PHE A 275 -10.92 -23.83 3.26
CA PHE A 275 -9.63 -24.50 3.18
C PHE A 275 -9.65 -25.89 3.82
N GLY A 276 -10.19 -25.99 5.03
CA GLY A 276 -10.27 -27.24 5.77
C GLY A 276 -11.19 -28.26 5.09
N ASP A 277 -12.30 -27.81 4.52
CA ASP A 277 -13.24 -28.70 3.84
C ASP A 277 -12.65 -29.18 2.50
N PHE A 278 -12.00 -28.28 1.74
CA PHE A 278 -11.33 -28.63 0.50
C PHE A 278 -10.16 -29.60 0.72
N THR A 279 -9.26 -29.31 1.67
CA THR A 279 -8.10 -30.16 1.96
C THR A 279 -8.50 -31.52 2.50
N GLY A 280 -9.55 -31.59 3.33
CA GLY A 280 -10.09 -32.85 3.84
C GLY A 280 -10.64 -33.76 2.73
N ALA A 281 -11.26 -33.19 1.69
CA ALA A 281 -11.81 -33.95 0.57
C ALA A 281 -10.76 -34.31 -0.52
N ASN A 282 -9.58 -33.68 -0.50
CA ASN A 282 -8.58 -33.77 -1.57
C ASN A 282 -7.20 -34.23 -1.07
N VAL A 283 -7.15 -35.01 0.02
CA VAL A 283 -5.92 -35.64 0.50
C VAL A 283 -5.25 -36.45 -0.63
N GLY A 284 -3.94 -36.28 -0.79
CA GLY A 284 -3.11 -36.88 -1.82
C GLY A 284 -3.02 -36.10 -3.13
N LYS A 285 -3.88 -35.10 -3.37
CA LYS A 285 -3.83 -34.23 -4.56
C LYS A 285 -2.97 -32.99 -4.31
N ARG A 286 -2.50 -32.34 -5.37
CA ARG A 286 -1.75 -31.07 -5.25
C ARG A 286 -2.65 -29.84 -5.24
N LEU A 287 -2.23 -28.88 -4.44
CA LEU A 287 -2.79 -27.54 -4.40
C LEU A 287 -1.72 -26.55 -4.87
N ALA A 288 -1.95 -25.90 -6.00
CA ALA A 288 -1.09 -24.87 -6.54
C ALA A 288 -1.30 -23.53 -5.83
N ILE A 289 -0.20 -22.87 -5.52
CA ILE A 289 -0.16 -21.51 -4.99
C ILE A 289 0.27 -20.61 -6.14
N VAL A 290 -0.70 -19.86 -6.66
CA VAL A 290 -0.53 -19.00 -7.83
C VAL A 290 -0.50 -17.56 -7.38
N LEU A 291 0.48 -16.79 -7.85
CA LEU A 291 0.58 -15.37 -7.62
C LEU A 291 0.82 -14.68 -8.95
N ASP A 292 -0.07 -13.76 -9.32
CA ASP A 292 0.00 -12.99 -10.57
C ASP A 292 0.16 -13.90 -11.82
N GLY A 293 -0.58 -15.03 -11.85
CA GLY A 293 -0.58 -15.99 -12.96
C GLY A 293 0.65 -16.88 -13.06
N LYS A 294 1.51 -16.94 -12.02
CA LYS A 294 2.66 -17.85 -11.95
C LYS A 294 2.54 -18.78 -10.75
N VAL A 295 2.87 -20.05 -10.94
CA VAL A 295 2.86 -21.05 -9.85
C VAL A 295 4.17 -20.98 -9.07
N TYR A 296 4.10 -20.65 -7.79
CA TYR A 296 5.28 -20.62 -6.90
C TYR A 296 5.57 -21.97 -6.27
N SER A 297 4.50 -22.71 -5.93
CA SER A 297 4.60 -24.09 -5.47
C SER A 297 3.29 -24.83 -5.69
N ALA A 298 3.38 -26.15 -5.83
CA ALA A 298 2.22 -27.05 -5.91
C ALA A 298 2.41 -28.25 -4.96
N PRO A 299 2.42 -28.03 -3.64
CA PRO A 299 2.57 -29.12 -2.67
C PRO A 299 1.39 -30.09 -2.69
N SER A 300 1.66 -31.35 -2.34
CA SER A 300 0.63 -32.36 -2.09
C SER A 300 -0.04 -32.12 -0.73
N ILE A 301 -1.36 -32.27 -0.70
CA ILE A 301 -2.15 -32.21 0.54
C ILE A 301 -1.98 -33.53 1.27
N ASN A 302 -1.30 -33.53 2.42
CA ASN A 302 -1.06 -34.76 3.20
C ASN A 302 -2.21 -35.09 4.16
N GLU A 303 -2.84 -34.06 4.72
CA GLU A 303 -3.94 -34.19 5.68
C GLU A 303 -4.88 -32.98 5.61
N ARG A 304 -6.00 -33.05 6.34
CA ARG A 304 -6.96 -31.94 6.45
C ARG A 304 -6.33 -30.78 7.23
N ILE A 305 -6.34 -29.58 6.65
CA ILE A 305 -5.79 -28.37 7.30
C ILE A 305 -6.94 -27.52 7.85
N GLY A 306 -7.40 -27.86 9.06
CA GLY A 306 -8.51 -27.15 9.73
C GLY A 306 -8.11 -25.89 10.52
N GLY A 307 -6.81 -25.63 10.69
CA GLY A 307 -6.29 -24.54 11.53
C GLY A 307 -6.33 -23.15 10.88
N GLY A 308 -6.71 -23.04 9.60
CA GLY A 308 -6.76 -21.76 8.88
C GLY A 308 -5.39 -21.14 8.62
N SER A 309 -4.30 -21.90 8.69
CA SER A 309 -2.94 -21.44 8.42
C SER A 309 -2.25 -22.34 7.40
N GLY A 310 -1.32 -21.77 6.64
CA GLY A 310 -0.53 -22.52 5.67
C GLY A 310 0.83 -21.89 5.41
N GLN A 311 1.63 -22.56 4.59
CA GLN A 311 2.96 -22.09 4.20
C GLN A 311 3.11 -22.10 2.68
N ILE A 312 3.67 -21.02 2.15
CA ILE A 312 4.07 -20.88 0.75
C ILE A 312 5.57 -21.12 0.69
N SER A 313 5.94 -22.18 -0.01
CA SER A 313 7.33 -22.43 -0.38
C SER A 313 7.55 -22.01 -1.83
N GLY A 314 8.79 -21.70 -2.17
CA GLY A 314 9.12 -21.18 -3.51
C GLY A 314 10.59 -20.95 -3.74
N GLY A 315 11.48 -21.38 -2.81
CA GLY A 315 12.92 -21.06 -2.86
C GLY A 315 13.18 -19.56 -2.98
N PHE A 316 12.43 -18.76 -2.23
CA PHE A 316 12.61 -17.32 -2.14
C PHE A 316 14.00 -16.97 -1.61
N SER A 317 14.48 -15.76 -1.91
CA SER A 317 15.46 -15.12 -1.02
C SER A 317 14.75 -14.60 0.24
N VAL A 318 15.50 -14.28 1.30
CA VAL A 318 14.90 -13.70 2.52
C VAL A 318 14.21 -12.38 2.21
N GLU A 319 14.82 -11.56 1.35
CA GLU A 319 14.28 -10.27 0.91
C GLU A 319 13.04 -10.45 0.03
N GLU A 320 13.06 -11.40 -0.90
CA GLU A 320 11.91 -11.69 -1.75
C GLU A 320 10.72 -12.24 -0.94
N ALA A 321 10.97 -13.16 0.00
CA ALA A 321 9.94 -13.66 0.89
C ALA A 321 9.30 -12.54 1.71
N HIS A 322 10.12 -11.58 2.17
CA HIS A 322 9.66 -10.40 2.90
C HIS A 322 8.78 -9.51 2.03
N ASP A 323 9.23 -9.19 0.83
CA ASP A 323 8.51 -8.30 -0.08
C ASP A 323 7.18 -8.92 -0.55
N VAL A 324 7.16 -10.24 -0.83
CA VAL A 324 5.92 -10.97 -1.12
C VAL A 324 4.99 -11.03 0.10
N ALA A 325 5.52 -11.29 1.31
CA ALA A 325 4.71 -11.31 2.52
C ALA A 325 4.04 -9.96 2.80
N ILE A 326 4.76 -8.84 2.58
CA ILE A 326 4.17 -7.50 2.65
C ILE A 326 3.04 -7.36 1.63
N ALA A 327 3.30 -7.72 0.37
CA ALA A 327 2.33 -7.56 -0.70
C ALA A 327 1.05 -8.37 -0.43
N LEU A 328 1.18 -9.60 0.07
CA LEU A 328 0.04 -10.45 0.46
C LEU A 328 -0.75 -9.86 1.64
N ARG A 329 -0.07 -9.34 2.67
CA ARG A 329 -0.73 -8.75 3.85
C ARG A 329 -1.45 -7.46 3.53
N SER A 330 -0.91 -6.68 2.60
CA SER A 330 -1.50 -5.41 2.16
C SER A 330 -2.72 -5.57 1.25
N GLY A 331 -2.96 -6.78 0.73
CA GLY A 331 -4.01 -7.06 -0.23
C GLY A 331 -3.60 -6.80 -1.69
N ALA A 332 -4.46 -7.28 -2.59
CA ALA A 332 -4.26 -7.15 -4.03
C ALA A 332 -4.67 -5.75 -4.53
N LEU A 333 -3.95 -5.25 -5.54
CA LEU A 333 -4.37 -4.05 -6.27
C LEU A 333 -5.54 -4.39 -7.20
N LEU A 334 -6.61 -3.60 -7.15
CA LEU A 334 -7.80 -3.77 -8.01
C LEU A 334 -7.52 -3.41 -9.48
N ALA A 335 -6.52 -2.57 -9.71
CA ALA A 335 -6.02 -2.22 -11.02
C ALA A 335 -4.49 -2.09 -10.97
N PRO A 336 -3.77 -2.47 -12.04
CA PRO A 336 -2.35 -2.20 -12.16
C PRO A 336 -2.03 -0.71 -12.03
N VAL A 337 -0.83 -0.42 -11.53
CA VAL A 337 -0.30 0.95 -11.46
C VAL A 337 0.90 1.08 -12.39
N LYS A 338 0.92 2.15 -13.17
CA LYS A 338 2.02 2.50 -14.09
C LYS A 338 2.78 3.70 -13.54
N MET A 339 4.09 3.67 -13.63
CA MET A 339 4.91 4.83 -13.25
C MET A 339 4.86 5.86 -14.38
N LEU A 340 4.34 7.05 -14.06
CA LEU A 340 4.28 8.18 -14.99
C LEU A 340 5.49 9.08 -14.85
N GLU A 341 5.88 9.35 -13.61
CA GLU A 341 7.02 10.20 -13.33
C GLU A 341 7.85 9.64 -12.17
N LYS A 342 9.17 9.86 -12.26
CA LYS A 342 10.11 9.52 -11.20
C LYS A 342 11.16 10.62 -11.05
N ARG A 343 11.37 11.06 -9.81
CA ARG A 343 12.50 11.90 -9.40
C ARG A 343 13.16 11.28 -8.17
N SER A 344 14.48 11.15 -8.20
CA SER A 344 15.26 10.60 -7.10
C SER A 344 16.28 11.65 -6.68
N VAL A 345 16.28 12.00 -5.40
CA VAL A 345 17.23 12.96 -4.82
C VAL A 345 18.26 12.18 -4.04
N GLY A 346 19.52 12.26 -4.46
CA GLY A 346 20.62 11.54 -3.82
C GLY A 346 20.89 12.04 -2.39
N PRO A 347 21.25 11.17 -1.44
CA PRO A 347 21.52 11.54 -0.04
C PRO A 347 22.63 12.58 0.13
N SER A 348 23.60 12.62 -0.79
CA SER A 348 24.71 13.58 -0.74
C SER A 348 24.26 15.02 -0.97
N LEU A 349 23.28 15.24 -1.85
CA LEU A 349 22.73 16.57 -2.12
C LEU A 349 21.99 17.11 -0.89
N GLY A 350 21.20 16.26 -0.24
CA GLY A 350 20.51 16.63 1.01
C GLY A 350 21.46 16.91 2.17
N ALA A 351 22.49 16.07 2.37
CA ALA A 351 23.48 16.25 3.43
C ALA A 351 24.27 17.57 3.29
N ASP A 352 24.65 17.93 2.06
CA ASP A 352 25.34 19.19 1.78
C ASP A 352 24.42 20.39 2.03
N SER A 353 23.16 20.31 1.60
CA SER A 353 22.16 21.35 1.88
C SER A 353 21.90 21.51 3.37
N ILE A 354 21.74 20.42 4.14
CA ILE A 354 21.61 20.46 5.61
C ILE A 354 22.81 21.18 6.21
N ARG A 355 24.03 20.81 5.82
CA ARG A 355 25.25 21.40 6.37
C ARG A 355 25.32 22.90 6.10
N GLN A 356 25.05 23.32 4.87
CA GLN A 356 25.04 24.74 4.51
C GLN A 356 23.95 25.51 5.26
N SER A 357 22.73 24.97 5.36
CA SER A 357 21.64 25.59 6.10
C SER A 357 21.91 25.68 7.59
N MET A 358 22.53 24.66 8.19
CA MET A 358 22.94 24.69 9.60
C MET A 358 24.00 25.76 9.87
N ILE A 359 24.97 25.93 8.96
CA ILE A 359 25.98 26.99 9.06
C ILE A 359 25.32 28.37 8.92
N ALA A 360 24.38 28.53 7.99
CA ALA A 360 23.64 29.78 7.79
C ALA A 360 22.77 30.12 9.03
N LEU A 361 22.02 29.16 9.56
CA LEU A 361 21.19 29.32 10.75
C LEU A 361 22.02 29.67 11.99
N ALA A 362 23.14 28.96 12.20
CA ALA A 362 24.04 29.21 13.32
C ALA A 362 24.69 30.60 13.23
N SER A 363 25.20 30.97 12.04
CA SER A 363 25.82 32.28 11.84
C SER A 363 24.82 33.42 11.98
N ALA A 364 23.62 33.31 11.40
CA ALA A 364 22.54 34.28 11.59
C ALA A 364 22.13 34.42 13.06
N SER A 365 21.94 33.30 13.77
CA SER A 365 21.57 33.30 15.19
C SER A 365 22.64 33.99 16.05
N VAL A 366 23.92 33.69 15.82
CA VAL A 366 25.03 34.33 16.56
C VAL A 366 25.08 35.83 16.28
N LEU A 367 24.96 36.25 15.02
CA LEU A 367 24.97 37.67 14.65
C LEU A 367 23.81 38.43 15.29
N VAL A 368 22.61 37.85 15.27
CA VAL A 368 21.42 38.42 15.91
C VAL A 368 21.60 38.57 17.43
N VAL A 369 22.08 37.52 18.09
CA VAL A 369 22.32 37.53 19.55
C VAL A 369 23.34 38.61 19.92
N LEU A 370 24.45 38.70 19.18
CA LEU A 370 25.49 39.71 19.41
C LEU A 370 24.97 41.12 19.15
N PHE A 371 24.21 41.32 18.07
CA PHE A 371 23.59 42.60 17.77
C PHE A 371 22.63 43.04 18.88
N MET A 372 21.77 42.13 19.38
CA MET A 372 20.83 42.42 20.45
C MET A 372 21.53 42.81 21.75
N ILE A 373 22.59 42.11 22.11
CA ILE A 373 23.37 42.44 23.32
C ILE A 373 24.09 43.78 23.15
N ALA A 374 24.71 44.02 21.98
CA ALA A 374 25.47 45.24 21.72
C ALA A 374 24.57 46.49 21.68
N TYR A 375 23.39 46.39 21.05
CA TYR A 375 22.49 47.53 20.85
C TYR A 375 21.56 47.77 22.05
N TYR A 376 21.03 46.71 22.67
CA TYR A 376 20.01 46.81 23.75
C TYR A 376 20.54 46.48 25.15
N GLY A 377 21.81 46.09 25.31
CA GLY A 377 22.41 45.78 26.60
C GLY A 377 21.66 44.67 27.35
N PHE A 378 21.26 44.93 28.61
CA PHE A 378 20.57 43.95 29.45
C PHE A 378 19.20 43.53 28.92
N SER A 379 18.44 44.46 28.32
CA SER A 379 17.15 44.14 27.69
C SER A 379 17.34 43.20 26.49
N GLY A 380 18.45 43.33 25.76
CA GLY A 380 18.82 42.42 24.68
C GLY A 380 19.04 40.98 25.16
N ILE A 381 19.62 40.80 26.35
CA ILE A 381 19.79 39.47 26.96
C ILE A 381 18.43 38.83 27.26
N LEU A 382 17.48 39.59 27.80
CA LEU A 382 16.12 39.10 28.07
C LEU A 382 15.38 38.74 26.77
N ALA A 383 15.52 39.55 25.72
CA ALA A 383 14.97 39.26 24.40
C ALA A 383 15.56 37.98 23.79
N ASN A 384 16.87 37.73 23.96
CA ASN A 384 17.50 36.50 23.51
C ASN A 384 16.97 35.26 24.24
N ILE A 385 16.65 35.35 25.53
CA ILE A 385 16.01 34.25 26.28
C ILE A 385 14.62 33.95 25.69
N ALA A 386 13.85 35.00 25.38
CA ALA A 386 12.54 34.84 24.74
C ALA A 386 12.66 34.25 23.32
N LEU A 387 13.68 34.62 22.55
CA LEU A 387 13.95 34.07 21.22
C LEU A 387 14.26 32.56 21.30
N VAL A 388 15.13 32.15 22.22
CA VAL A 388 15.44 30.72 22.43
C VAL A 388 14.19 29.95 22.85
N ALA A 389 13.40 30.50 23.76
CA ALA A 389 12.12 29.91 24.16
C ALA A 389 11.19 29.69 22.96
N ASN A 390 11.09 30.69 22.08
CA ASN A 390 10.26 30.62 20.88
C ASN A 390 10.72 29.51 19.91
N ILE A 391 12.03 29.39 19.67
CA ILE A 391 12.57 28.33 18.80
C ILE A 391 12.30 26.95 19.39
N LEU A 392 12.49 26.76 20.69
CA LEU A 392 12.23 25.48 21.35
C LEU A 392 10.75 25.10 21.26
N ILE A 393 9.84 26.05 21.44
CA ILE A 393 8.40 25.82 21.27
C ILE A 393 8.06 25.48 19.82
N LEU A 394 8.64 26.18 18.84
CA LEU A 394 8.44 25.89 17.42
C LEU A 394 8.84 24.46 17.08
N VAL A 395 10.05 24.04 17.49
CA VAL A 395 10.55 22.67 17.26
C VAL A 395 9.68 21.64 17.98
N ALA A 396 9.26 21.92 19.22
CA ALA A 396 8.37 21.05 19.97
C ALA A 396 7.02 20.85 19.28
N VAL A 397 6.42 21.92 18.75
CA VAL A 397 5.16 21.84 17.99
C VAL A 397 5.37 21.02 16.72
N MET A 398 6.43 21.28 15.95
CA MET A 398 6.72 20.50 14.74
C MET A 398 6.89 19.00 15.04
N ALA A 399 7.65 18.65 16.09
CA ALA A 399 7.86 17.28 16.50
C ALA A 399 6.57 16.60 16.99
N MET A 400 5.68 17.34 17.66
CA MET A 400 4.40 16.81 18.16
C MET A 400 3.42 16.49 17.03
N PHE A 401 3.41 17.30 15.97
CA PHE A 401 2.53 17.12 14.81
C PHE A 401 3.16 16.31 13.66
N GLY A 402 4.39 15.81 13.82
CA GLY A 402 5.10 15.08 12.76
C GLY A 402 5.43 15.94 11.54
N ALA A 403 5.51 17.27 11.69
CA ALA A 403 5.76 18.17 10.58
C ALA A 403 7.19 18.00 10.04
N ALA A 404 7.32 17.81 8.73
CA ALA A 404 8.60 17.66 8.06
C ALA A 404 9.34 19.02 7.91
N LEU A 405 10.59 19.08 8.35
CA LEU A 405 11.49 20.20 8.14
C LEU A 405 12.10 20.12 6.73
N THR A 406 11.80 21.10 5.87
CA THR A 406 12.32 21.20 4.50
C THR A 406 13.32 22.36 4.36
N LEU A 407 13.98 22.50 3.20
CA LEU A 407 14.85 23.67 2.92
C LEU A 407 14.09 25.00 3.05
N PRO A 408 12.90 25.18 2.43
CA PRO A 408 12.05 26.34 2.68
C PRO A 408 11.65 26.49 4.15
N GLY A 409 11.39 25.39 4.86
CA GLY A 409 11.09 25.39 6.29
C GLY A 409 12.22 26.01 7.13
N MET A 410 13.48 25.65 6.84
CA MET A 410 14.64 26.26 7.51
C MET A 410 14.77 27.75 7.21
N ALA A 411 14.51 28.18 5.97
CA ALA A 411 14.46 29.61 5.63
C ALA A 411 13.34 30.35 6.39
N GLY A 412 12.18 29.70 6.54
CA GLY A 412 11.07 30.19 7.37
C GLY A 412 11.47 30.38 8.83
N ILE A 413 12.20 29.45 9.42
CA ILE A 413 12.73 29.59 10.80
C ILE A 413 13.66 30.80 10.91
N VAL A 414 14.57 31.01 9.94
CA VAL A 414 15.45 32.20 9.90
C VAL A 414 14.63 33.49 9.83
N LEU A 415 13.58 33.51 9.00
CA LEU A 415 12.66 34.65 8.91
C LEU A 415 11.93 34.90 10.23
N THR A 416 11.43 33.85 10.88
CA THR A 416 10.79 33.94 12.20
C THR A 416 11.73 34.49 13.26
N ILE A 417 13.02 34.11 13.23
CA ILE A 417 14.04 34.68 14.13
C ILE A 417 14.15 36.19 13.93
N GLY A 418 14.22 36.66 12.68
CA GLY A 418 14.27 38.09 12.37
C GLY A 418 13.04 38.86 12.87
N MET A 419 11.83 38.34 12.59
CA MET A 419 10.58 38.98 13.03
C MET A 419 10.39 38.97 14.54
N ALA A 420 10.79 37.88 15.22
CA ALA A 420 10.68 37.78 16.68
C ALA A 420 11.59 38.80 17.38
N VAL A 421 12.75 39.10 16.79
CA VAL A 421 13.63 40.16 17.28
C VAL A 421 13.00 41.54 17.07
N ASP A 422 12.44 41.81 15.90
CA ASP A 422 11.77 43.09 15.61
C ASP A 422 10.63 43.40 16.60
N ALA A 423 9.80 42.39 16.92
CA ALA A 423 8.77 42.54 17.94
C ALA A 423 9.33 42.89 19.33
N ASN A 424 10.51 42.36 19.69
CA ASN A 424 11.20 42.69 20.94
C ASN A 424 11.89 44.06 20.91
N VAL A 425 12.19 44.58 19.72
CA VAL A 425 12.73 45.94 19.53
C VAL A 425 11.66 47.01 19.73
N ILE A 426 10.42 46.71 19.33
CA ILE A 426 9.28 47.64 19.41
C ILE A 426 8.80 47.84 20.86
N ILE A 427 8.92 46.81 21.70
CA ILE A 427 8.53 46.79 23.13
C ILE A 427 9.64 47.40 23.99
#